data_AF-A0A8D2QBU6-F1
#
_entry.id   AF-A0A8D2QBU6-F1
#
_cell.length_a   1.000
_cell.length_b   1.000
_cell.length_c   1.000
_cell.angle_alpha   90.00
_cell.angle_beta   90.00
_cell.angle_gamma   90.00
#
_symmetry.space_group_name_H-M   'P 1'
#
loop_
_entity.id
_entity.type
_entity.pdbx_description
1 polymer ?
#
loop_
_entity_poly.entity_id
_entity_poly.type
_entity_poly.pdbx_seq_one_letter_code
_entity_poly.pdbx_strand_id
1 'polypeptide(L)'
;MIDDIRETKECQLKDPMDLFHSGQVVKICAPMVRYSKLAFRTLVRKYSCDLCYTPMIVAADFVRSAKARDSEFTTNKEKCSESTCGLFSTRSALVLCICWIISFHQCSDTTLLLLNYSNCLHGK
;
A
#
# COMPACT_ATOMS: atom_id res chain seq x y z
N MET A 1 -18.19 25.34 -21.37
CA MET A 1 -18.98 24.35 -20.63
C MET A 1 -18.37 23.00 -20.89
N ILE A 2 -17.50 22.56 -19.99
CA ILE A 2 -17.11 21.16 -19.87
C ILE A 2 -17.59 20.81 -18.48
N ASP A 3 -18.83 20.35 -18.46
CA ASP A 3 -19.49 19.81 -17.29
C ASP A 3 -18.79 18.50 -16.95
N ASP A 4 -18.16 18.46 -15.77
CA ASP A 4 -18.54 17.51 -14.75
C ASP A 4 -17.66 17.76 -13.52
N ILE A 5 -18.21 18.59 -12.64
CA ILE A 5 -17.92 18.58 -11.20
C ILE A 5 -18.29 17.17 -10.72
N ARG A 6 -17.34 16.23 -10.85
CA ARG A 6 -17.49 14.91 -10.27
C ARG A 6 -17.41 15.10 -8.76
N GLU A 7 -18.59 15.10 -8.14
CA GLU A 7 -18.81 14.90 -6.71
C GLU A 7 -17.61 14.20 -6.08
N THR A 8 -17.01 14.84 -5.09
CA THR A 8 -16.14 14.20 -4.11
C THR A 8 -16.96 13.14 -3.38
N LYS A 9 -17.20 11.99 -4.02
CA LYS A 9 -17.78 10.82 -3.36
C LYS A 9 -16.76 10.41 -2.31
N GLU A 10 -17.15 10.61 -1.07
CA GLU A 10 -16.58 10.02 0.13
C GLU A 10 -16.08 8.60 -0.20
N CYS A 11 -14.80 8.32 0.09
CA CYS A 11 -14.17 7.04 -0.21
C CYS A 11 -14.86 5.95 0.64
N GLN A 12 -15.97 5.43 0.13
CA GLN A 12 -16.71 4.32 0.74
C GLN A 12 -15.71 3.17 0.91
N LEU A 13 -15.55 2.74 2.16
CA LEU A 13 -14.78 1.57 2.54
C LEU A 13 -15.40 0.36 1.82
N LYS A 14 -14.82 -0.01 0.69
CA LYS A 14 -15.15 -1.25 -0.01
C LYS A 14 -14.08 -2.25 0.35
N ASP A 15 -14.49 -3.43 0.78
CA ASP A 15 -13.58 -4.55 0.89
C ASP A 15 -12.84 -4.68 -0.46
N PRO A 16 -11.51 -4.81 -0.50
CA PRO A 16 -10.79 -5.04 -1.75
C PRO A 16 -11.41 -6.16 -2.59
N MET A 17 -12.04 -7.17 -1.98
CA MET A 17 -12.79 -8.17 -2.73
C MET A 17 -14.03 -7.62 -3.42
N ASP A 18 -14.78 -6.70 -2.82
CA ASP A 18 -15.98 -6.11 -3.43
C ASP A 18 -15.67 -5.31 -4.71
N LEU A 19 -14.46 -4.74 -4.80
CA LEU A 19 -14.00 -4.07 -6.01
C LEU A 19 -13.98 -5.02 -7.22
N PHE A 20 -13.55 -6.27 -7.02
CA PHE A 20 -13.46 -7.26 -8.10
C PHE A 20 -14.80 -7.91 -8.45
N HIS A 21 -15.77 -7.95 -7.55
CA HIS A 21 -17.10 -8.50 -7.81
C HIS A 21 -18.00 -7.57 -8.63
N SER A 22 -17.72 -6.27 -8.60
CA SER A 22 -18.57 -5.24 -9.22
C SER A 22 -18.57 -5.25 -10.76
N GLY A 23 -17.77 -6.09 -11.42
CA GLY A 23 -17.64 -6.14 -12.88
C GLY A 23 -17.07 -4.86 -13.50
N GLN A 24 -16.66 -3.90 -12.68
CA GLN A 24 -16.11 -2.60 -13.10
C GLN A 24 -14.58 -2.70 -13.21
N VAL A 25 -14.01 -1.95 -14.16
CA VAL A 25 -12.55 -1.86 -14.33
C VAL A 25 -11.94 -1.15 -13.11
N VAL A 26 -11.14 -1.89 -12.33
CA VAL A 26 -10.44 -1.36 -11.15
C VAL A 26 -9.16 -0.66 -11.60
N LYS A 27 -8.99 0.60 -11.17
CA LYS A 27 -7.77 1.37 -11.42
C LYS A 27 -6.78 1.14 -10.29
N ILE A 28 -5.70 0.43 -10.62
CA ILE A 28 -4.67 0.04 -9.66
C ILE A 28 -3.36 0.74 -9.96
N CYS A 29 -2.79 1.37 -8.95
CA CYS A 29 -1.55 2.12 -9.02
C CYS A 29 -0.37 1.22 -8.64
N ALA A 30 0.44 0.81 -9.63
CA ALA A 30 1.56 -0.12 -9.48
C ALA A 30 2.60 0.30 -8.41
N PRO A 31 3.31 -0.66 -7.79
CA PRO A 31 4.32 -0.33 -6.81
C PRO A 31 5.56 0.26 -7.47
N MET A 32 5.89 1.49 -7.11
CA MET A 32 7.08 2.19 -7.58
C MET A 32 8.03 2.41 -6.42
N VAL A 33 9.27 1.96 -6.58
CA VAL A 33 10.35 2.15 -5.61
C VAL A 33 10.48 3.64 -5.31
N ARG A 34 10.34 4.03 -4.04
CA ARG A 34 10.39 5.40 -3.50
C ARG A 34 9.30 6.40 -3.95
N TYR A 35 8.63 6.20 -5.09
CA TYR A 35 7.62 7.15 -5.59
C TYR A 35 6.24 6.96 -4.95
N SER A 36 5.85 5.73 -4.57
CA SER A 36 4.52 5.44 -4.01
C SER A 36 4.33 5.84 -2.53
N LYS A 37 5.00 6.91 -2.09
CA LYS A 37 4.89 7.48 -0.73
C LYS A 37 3.52 8.11 -0.50
N LEU A 38 3.23 8.44 0.77
CA LEU A 38 1.92 8.96 1.21
C LEU A 38 1.41 10.12 0.35
N ALA A 39 2.26 11.10 0.04
CA ALA A 39 1.90 12.25 -0.78
C ALA A 39 1.42 11.84 -2.19
N PHE A 40 2.10 10.87 -2.82
CA PHE A 40 1.73 10.36 -4.12
C PHE A 40 0.40 9.60 -4.07
N ARG A 41 0.22 8.71 -3.10
CA ARG A 41 -1.05 7.97 -2.95
C ARG A 41 -2.22 8.93 -2.77
N THR A 42 -2.07 9.93 -1.88
CA THR A 42 -3.09 10.97 -1.69
C THR A 42 -3.39 11.74 -2.97
N LEU A 43 -2.39 12.04 -3.80
CA LEU A 43 -2.59 12.70 -5.08
C LEU A 43 -3.38 11.81 -6.04
N VAL A 44 -2.94 10.57 -6.24
CA VAL A 44 -3.55 9.68 -7.24
C VAL A 44 -4.97 9.23 -6.84
N ARG A 45 -5.29 9.21 -5.53
CA ARG A 45 -6.67 9.07 -5.06
C ARG A 45 -7.58 10.21 -5.53
N LYS A 46 -7.09 11.46 -5.63
CA LYS A 46 -7.85 12.57 -6.21
C LYS A 46 -8.17 12.36 -7.70
N TYR A 47 -7.39 11.52 -8.39
CA TYR A 47 -7.60 11.13 -9.78
C TYR A 47 -8.40 9.82 -9.94
N SER A 48 -9.13 9.40 -8.90
CA SER A 48 -9.97 8.20 -8.92
C SER A 48 -9.22 6.88 -9.15
N CYS A 49 -8.07 6.67 -8.47
CA CYS A 49 -7.46 5.33 -8.34
C CYS A 49 -8.11 4.58 -7.18
N ASP A 50 -8.51 3.34 -7.41
CA ASP A 50 -9.24 2.51 -6.44
C ASP A 50 -8.28 1.83 -5.44
N LEU A 51 -7.13 1.37 -5.94
CA LEU A 51 -6.12 0.67 -5.14
C LEU A 51 -4.73 1.26 -5.35
N CYS A 52 -4.03 1.56 -4.25
CA CYS A 52 -2.65 2.07 -4.30
C CYS A 52 -1.71 1.14 -3.53
N TYR A 53 -0.54 0.85 -4.09
CA TYR A 53 0.53 0.11 -3.39
C TYR A 53 1.48 1.06 -2.65
N THR A 54 2.09 0.59 -1.56
CA THR A 54 3.27 1.23 -0.99
C THR A 54 4.50 1.00 -1.87
N PRO A 55 5.59 1.77 -1.73
CA PRO A 55 6.88 1.36 -2.30
C PRO A 55 7.27 -0.02 -1.76
N MET A 56 8.20 -0.69 -2.45
CA MET A 56 8.81 -1.91 -1.95
C MET A 56 9.64 -1.58 -0.70
N ILE A 57 9.18 -2.06 0.46
CA ILE A 57 9.82 -1.85 1.77
C ILE A 57 10.79 -2.99 2.05
N VAL A 58 12.02 -2.67 2.46
CA VAL A 58 12.99 -3.69 2.87
C VAL A 58 12.69 -4.13 4.32
N ALA A 59 12.28 -5.38 4.49
CA ALA A 59 11.81 -5.87 5.79
C ALA A 59 12.89 -5.78 6.89
N ALA A 60 14.15 -6.02 6.53
CA ALA A 60 15.28 -5.95 7.46
C ALA A 60 15.48 -4.54 8.04
N ASP A 61 15.24 -3.49 7.25
CA ASP A 61 15.33 -2.10 7.71
C ASP A 61 14.11 -1.69 8.53
N PHE A 62 12.93 -2.18 8.15
CA PHE A 62 11.68 -1.95 8.85
C PHE A 62 11.68 -2.50 10.28
N VAL A 63 12.19 -3.72 10.49
CA VAL A 63 12.30 -4.31 11.84
C VAL A 63 13.39 -3.62 12.66
N ARG A 64 14.53 -3.30 12.03
CA ARG A 64 15.73 -2.79 12.75
C ARG A 64 15.57 -1.36 13.27
N SER A 65 14.86 -0.49 12.58
CA SER A 65 14.82 0.94 12.95
C SER A 65 13.43 1.56 12.81
N ALA A 66 12.96 2.19 13.89
CA ALA A 66 11.74 3.01 13.88
C ALA A 66 11.82 4.16 12.86
N LYS A 67 12.98 4.80 12.74
CA LYS A 67 13.21 5.90 11.78
C LYS A 67 13.03 5.45 10.33
N ALA A 68 13.43 4.21 10.02
CA ALA A 68 13.21 3.62 8.70
C ALA A 68 11.71 3.35 8.46
N ARG A 69 10.99 2.88 9.49
CA ARG A 69 9.52 2.71 9.42
C ARG A 69 8.82 4.01 9.13
N ASP A 70 9.13 5.09 9.84
CA ASP A 70 8.46 6.38 9.64
C ASP A 70 8.73 6.97 8.25
N SER A 71 9.92 6.68 7.68
CA SER A 71 10.35 7.17 6.37
C SER A 71 9.72 6.41 5.19
N GLU A 72 9.46 5.12 5.35
CA GLU A 72 8.95 4.21 4.31
C GLU A 72 7.44 3.96 4.44
N PHE A 73 6.95 3.90 5.68
CA PHE A 73 5.59 3.54 6.07
C PHE A 73 4.96 4.67 6.88
N THR A 74 4.51 5.69 6.16
CA THR A 74 3.73 6.80 6.71
C THR A 74 2.27 6.65 6.29
N THR A 75 1.38 6.53 7.27
CA THR A 75 -0.07 6.52 7.09
C THR A 75 -0.65 7.76 7.75
N ASN A 76 -1.66 8.38 7.14
CA ASN A 76 -2.35 9.49 7.76
C ASN A 76 -3.61 8.98 8.48
N LYS A 77 -3.71 9.21 9.80
CA LYS A 77 -4.86 8.82 10.62
C LYS A 77 -6.17 9.48 10.18
N GLU A 78 -6.09 10.66 9.57
CA GLU A 78 -7.30 11.34 9.08
C GLU A 78 -7.83 10.75 7.76
N LYS A 79 -7.13 9.76 7.18
CA LYS A 79 -7.57 8.96 6.02
C LYS A 79 -7.39 7.46 6.26
N CYS A 80 -7.92 6.94 7.36
CA CYS A 80 -7.99 5.50 7.61
C CYS A 80 -8.75 4.71 6.51
N SER A 81 -9.38 5.36 5.53
CA SER A 81 -10.12 4.72 4.43
C SER A 81 -9.28 4.40 3.19
N GLU A 82 -7.94 4.53 3.22
CA GLU A 82 -7.09 4.18 2.07
C GLU A 82 -6.71 2.69 2.07
N SER A 83 -7.48 1.85 1.35
CA SER A 83 -7.07 0.48 0.99
C SER A 83 -5.68 0.49 0.34
N THR A 84 -4.65 0.20 1.13
CA THR A 84 -3.25 0.28 0.74
C THR A 84 -2.61 -1.08 0.98
N CYS A 85 -2.09 -1.67 -0.08
CA CYS A 85 -1.40 -2.94 0.02
C CYS A 85 0.09 -2.68 0.26
N GLY A 86 0.63 -3.28 1.32
CA GLY A 86 2.04 -3.19 1.70
C GLY A 86 2.87 -4.22 0.92
N LEU A 87 3.97 -3.80 0.29
CA LEU A 87 4.92 -4.74 -0.30
C LEU A 87 6.21 -4.77 0.49
N PHE A 88 6.59 -5.97 0.91
CA PHE A 88 7.84 -6.21 1.63
C PHE A 88 8.76 -7.10 0.82
N SER A 89 10.04 -6.72 0.81
CA SER A 89 11.13 -7.52 0.26
C SER A 89 11.89 -8.17 1.41
N THR A 90 11.87 -9.51 1.46
CA THR A 90 12.63 -10.31 2.42
C THR A 90 12.86 -11.72 1.90
N ARG A 91 13.95 -12.34 2.35
CA ARG A 91 14.26 -13.76 2.10
C ARG A 91 13.76 -14.68 3.22
N SER A 92 13.36 -14.13 4.36
CA SER A 92 12.92 -14.88 5.54
C SER A 92 11.44 -14.65 5.83
N ALA A 93 10.65 -15.73 5.86
CA ALA A 93 9.24 -15.70 6.24
C ALA A 93 9.03 -15.22 7.69
N LEU A 94 9.98 -15.50 8.59
CA LEU A 94 9.92 -15.05 9.98
C LEU A 94 9.99 -13.52 10.08
N VAL A 95 10.89 -12.90 9.31
CA VAL A 95 11.02 -11.44 9.28
C VAL A 95 9.78 -10.80 8.67
N LEU A 96 9.17 -11.44 7.66
CA LEU A 96 7.89 -10.98 7.12
C LEU A 96 6.78 -11.00 8.18
N CYS A 97 6.69 -12.09 8.95
CA CYS A 97 5.68 -12.24 10.00
C CYS A 97 5.84 -11.14 11.07
N ILE A 98 7.09 -10.85 11.46
CA ILE A 98 7.40 -9.75 12.39
C ILE A 98 6.99 -8.40 11.78
N CYS A 99 7.33 -8.13 10.51
CA CYS A 99 6.89 -6.93 9.81
C CYS A 99 5.37 -6.80 9.80
N TRP A 100 4.65 -7.89 9.54
CA TRP A 100 3.19 -7.90 9.55
C TRP A 100 2.62 -7.50 10.90
N ILE A 101 3.12 -8.09 11.99
CA ILE A 101 2.69 -7.77 13.36
C ILE A 101 2.95 -6.30 13.68
N ILE A 102 4.13 -5.77 13.33
CA ILE A 102 4.47 -4.37 13.55
C ILE A 102 3.57 -3.45 12.72
N SER A 103 3.33 -3.78 11.45
CA SER A 103 2.44 -3.02 10.57
C SER A 103 0.99 -3.03 11.08
N PHE A 104 0.50 -4.17 11.58
CA PHE A 104 -0.84 -4.30 12.15
C PHE A 104 -1.02 -3.41 13.39
N HIS A 105 -0.01 -3.31 14.25
CA HIS A 105 -0.03 -2.41 15.41
C HIS A 105 0.02 -0.93 15.00
N GLN A 106 0.57 -0.60 13.83
CA GLN A 106 0.71 0.76 13.34
C GLN A 106 -0.51 1.22 12.51
N CYS A 107 -1.24 0.29 11.87
CA CYS A 107 -2.41 0.57 11.04
C CYS A 107 -3.30 -0.68 10.90
N SER A 108 -4.55 -0.59 11.38
CA SER A 108 -5.55 -1.68 11.28
C SER A 108 -5.96 -2.02 9.83
N ASP A 109 -5.70 -1.12 8.88
CA ASP A 109 -6.21 -1.22 7.51
C ASP A 109 -5.19 -1.80 6.50
N THR A 110 -4.06 -2.34 6.97
CA THR A 110 -3.02 -2.91 6.09
C THR A 110 -3.42 -4.32 5.62
N THR A 111 -4.27 -4.43 4.60
CA THR A 111 -5.00 -5.68 4.28
C THR A 111 -4.24 -6.69 3.41
N LEU A 112 -3.13 -6.34 2.75
CA LEU A 112 -2.42 -7.30 1.89
C LEU A 112 -0.91 -7.08 1.88
N LEU A 113 -0.17 -8.09 2.35
CA LEU A 113 1.28 -8.19 2.24
C LEU A 113 1.64 -9.04 1.03
N LEU A 114 2.13 -8.41 -0.04
CA LEU A 114 2.70 -9.16 -1.16
C LEU A 114 4.19 -9.37 -0.94
N LEU A 115 4.56 -10.62 -0.71
CA LEU A 115 5.92 -11.12 -0.73
C LEU A 115 6.45 -11.07 -2.16
N ASN A 116 7.43 -10.21 -2.42
CA ASN A 116 8.34 -10.48 -3.51
C ASN A 116 9.42 -11.42 -2.96
N TYR A 117 9.12 -12.73 -2.98
CA TYR A 117 10.15 -13.75 -2.75
C TYR A 117 11.05 -13.70 -3.99
N SER A 118 12.07 -12.86 -3.93
CA SER A 118 13.06 -12.79 -5.00
C SER A 118 13.85 -14.10 -4.97
N ASN A 119 13.31 -15.12 -5.64
CA ASN A 119 14.04 -16.31 -6.07
C ASN A 119 15.02 -16.00 -7.23
N CYS A 120 15.21 -14.73 -7.61
CA CYS A 120 15.95 -14.34 -8.81
C CYS A 120 17.30 -13.64 -8.54
N LEU A 121 18.07 -14.10 -7.55
CA LEU A 121 19.52 -13.85 -7.47
C LEU A 121 20.23 -15.07 -6.86
N HIS A 122 20.14 -16.20 -7.57
CA HIS A 122 21.08 -17.33 -7.47
C HIS A 122 21.90 -17.46 -8.77
N GLY A 123 22.32 -16.34 -9.35
CA GLY A 123 23.07 -16.37 -10.61
C GLY A 123 23.90 -15.12 -10.82
N LYS A 124 25.03 -15.05 -10.12
CA LYS A 124 26.37 -14.69 -10.62
C LYS A 124 27.37 -14.74 -9.47
#